data_AF-K1UGA4-F1
#
_entry.id   AF-K1UGA4-F1
#
_cell.length_a   1.000
_cell.length_b   1.000
_cell.length_c   1.000
_cell.angle_alpha   90.00
_cell.angle_beta   90.00
_cell.angle_gamma   90.00
#
_symmetry.space_group_name_H-M   'P 1'
#
loop_
_entity.id
_entity.type
_entity.pdbx_description
1 polymer ?
#
loop_
_entity_poly.entity_id
_entity_poly.type
_entity_poly.pdbx_seq_one_letter_code
_entity_poly.pdbx_strand_id
1 'polypeptide(L)'
;MPFRIIGYDGASYRSQLLEERKEILPVMTIVLYFGTNRHWYGKKNIKGLMKIPEELNDYINDYEMKVFEIAWLTEAEIDRFHSDFKIVANFFVQKRKNKNYIPDDPTEIRHVDEVLKLLQVMTGD
;
A
#
# COMPACT_ATOMS: atom_id res chain seq x y z
N MET A 1 0.70 9.58 7.95
CA MET A 1 0.36 8.86 6.72
C MET A 1 -1.10 9.05 6.32
N PRO A 2 -2.12 8.84 7.20
CA PRO A 2 -3.53 9.11 6.84
C PRO A 2 -3.81 10.51 6.29
N PHE A 3 -3.22 11.56 6.85
CA PHE A 3 -3.37 12.93 6.31
C PHE A 3 -2.83 13.13 4.88
N ARG A 4 -1.82 12.35 4.46
CA ARG A 4 -1.32 12.41 3.07
C ARG A 4 -2.34 11.84 2.09
N ILE A 5 -3.06 10.80 2.49
CA ILE A 5 -4.10 10.16 1.67
C ILE A 5 -5.22 11.15 1.37
N ILE A 6 -5.63 11.95 2.36
CA ILE A 6 -6.61 13.04 2.14
C ILE A 6 -6.13 13.98 1.03
N GLY A 7 -4.84 14.33 1.03
CA GLY A 7 -4.25 15.17 -0.01
C GLY A 7 -4.31 14.52 -1.39
N TYR A 8 -3.99 13.23 -1.50
CA TYR A 8 -4.01 12.50 -2.77
C TYR A 8 -5.44 12.28 -3.29
N ASP A 9 -6.35 11.86 -2.42
CA ASP A 9 -7.75 11.65 -2.78
C ASP A 9 -8.41 12.97 -3.17
N GLY A 10 -8.18 14.02 -2.39
CA GLY A 10 -8.66 15.37 -2.67
C GLY A 10 -8.10 15.93 -3.99
N ALA A 11 -6.80 15.73 -4.28
CA ALA A 11 -6.20 16.12 -5.55
C ALA A 11 -6.84 15.36 -6.73
N SER A 12 -7.10 14.07 -6.56
CA SER A 12 -7.71 13.22 -7.58
C SER A 12 -9.14 13.65 -7.87
N TYR A 13 -9.97 13.85 -6.85
CA TYR A 13 -11.33 14.38 -7.03
C TYR A 13 -11.34 15.79 -7.62
N ARG A 14 -10.41 16.66 -7.18
CA ARG A 14 -10.27 18.00 -7.75
C ARG A 14 -9.93 17.96 -9.23
N SER A 15 -9.05 17.07 -9.67
CA SER A 15 -8.73 16.89 -11.09
C SER A 15 -9.98 16.53 -11.89
N GLN A 16 -10.78 15.59 -11.38
CA GLN A 16 -12.02 15.18 -12.04
C GLN A 16 -13.03 16.33 -12.20
N LEU A 17 -13.13 17.22 -11.20
CA LEU A 17 -13.98 18.40 -11.27
C LEU A 17 -13.48 19.42 -12.31
N LEU A 18 -12.16 19.63 -12.39
CA LEU A 18 -11.55 20.55 -13.36
C LEU A 18 -11.64 20.03 -14.80
N GLU A 19 -11.68 18.71 -14.99
CA GLU A 19 -11.85 18.05 -16.29
C GLU A 19 -13.32 18.05 -16.77
N GLU A 20 -14.25 18.66 -16.02
CA GLU A 20 -15.68 18.73 -16.34
C GLU A 20 -16.30 17.37 -16.70
N ARG A 21 -15.88 16.33 -15.98
CA ARG A 21 -16.38 14.97 -16.23
C ARG A 21 -17.90 14.93 -16.04
N LYS A 22 -18.58 14.19 -16.93
CA LYS A 22 -20.02 13.95 -16.84
C LYS A 22 -20.41 13.24 -15.53
N GLU A 23 -19.52 12.43 -14.98
CA GLU A 23 -19.71 11.68 -13.74
C GLU A 23 -18.41 11.65 -12.93
N ILE A 24 -18.53 11.77 -11.60
CA ILE A 24 -17.41 11.66 -10.68
C ILE A 24 -17.15 10.19 -10.38
N LEU A 25 -15.94 9.73 -10.67
CA LEU A 25 -15.48 8.38 -10.41
C LEU A 25 -14.96 8.27 -8.98
N PRO A 26 -15.19 7.12 -8.31
CA PRO A 26 -14.66 6.88 -6.97
C PRO A 26 -13.13 6.82 -7.01
N VAL A 27 -12.50 7.45 -6.02
CA VAL A 27 -11.05 7.38 -5.78
C VAL A 27 -10.80 6.44 -4.61
N MET A 28 -9.87 5.51 -4.80
CA MET A 28 -9.41 4.59 -3.76
C MET A 28 -7.89 4.66 -3.66
N THR A 29 -7.39 4.83 -2.44
CA THR A 29 -5.96 4.78 -2.14
C THR A 29 -5.62 3.55 -1.32
N ILE A 30 -4.66 2.77 -1.81
CA ILE A 30 -4.12 1.58 -1.14
C ILE A 30 -2.67 1.87 -0.73
N VAL A 31 -2.31 1.54 0.50
CA VAL A 31 -0.94 1.65 1.00
C VAL A 31 -0.31 0.28 1.07
N LEU A 32 0.74 0.07 0.27
CA LEU A 32 1.56 -1.12 0.30
C LEU A 32 2.70 -0.93 1.31
N TYR A 33 2.74 -1.77 2.34
CA TYR A 33 3.77 -1.75 3.38
C TYR A 33 4.71 -2.95 3.22
N PHE A 34 5.98 -2.67 2.94
CA PHE A 34 7.02 -3.68 2.67
C PHE A 34 7.91 -4.00 3.89
N GLY A 35 7.61 -3.45 5.06
CA GLY A 35 8.45 -3.61 6.25
C GLY A 35 8.49 -5.07 6.72
N THR A 36 9.70 -5.63 6.80
CA THR A 36 9.94 -7.03 7.18
C THR A 36 10.17 -7.22 8.68
N ASN A 37 10.66 -6.19 9.39
CA ASN A 37 11.02 -6.31 10.80
C ASN A 37 9.81 -6.38 11.75
N ARG A 38 8.70 -5.72 11.39
CA ARG A 38 7.48 -5.65 12.20
C ARG A 38 6.26 -5.36 11.34
N HIS A 39 5.11 -5.79 11.83
CA HIS A 39 3.81 -5.34 11.35
C HIS A 39 3.64 -3.83 11.42
N TRP A 40 2.71 -3.31 10.64
CA TRP A 40 2.30 -1.92 10.73
C TRP A 40 1.65 -1.62 12.09
N TYR A 41 2.19 -0.64 12.81
CA TYR A 41 1.72 -0.27 14.15
C TYR A 41 1.14 1.15 14.24
N GLY A 42 1.22 1.93 13.16
CA GLY A 42 0.67 3.28 13.12
C GLY A 42 -0.86 3.28 13.09
N LYS A 43 -1.48 4.32 13.63
CA LYS A 43 -2.94 4.50 13.48
C LYS A 43 -3.29 4.63 12.00
N LYS A 44 -4.31 3.88 11.59
CA LYS A 44 -4.74 3.77 10.18
C LYS A 44 -5.87 4.74 9.82
N ASN A 45 -6.33 5.57 10.75
CA ASN A 45 -7.37 6.57 10.51
C ASN A 45 -6.98 7.91 11.13
N ILE A 46 -7.65 8.99 10.71
CA ILE A 46 -7.27 10.34 11.14
C ILE A 46 -7.77 10.64 12.55
N LYS A 47 -8.93 10.10 12.97
CA LYS A 47 -9.42 10.29 14.34
C LYS A 47 -8.44 9.72 15.37
N GLY A 48 -7.87 8.54 15.09
CA GLY A 48 -6.86 7.93 15.96
C GLY A 48 -5.56 8.73 16.08
N LEU A 49 -5.34 9.74 15.23
CA LEU A 49 -4.18 10.63 15.24
C LEU A 49 -4.47 12.01 15.84
N MET A 50 -5.73 12.34 16.10
CA MET A 50 -6.16 13.66 16.58
C MET A 50 -6.63 13.57 18.04
N LYS A 51 -6.51 14.70 18.75
CA LYS A 51 -7.21 14.89 20.01
C LYS A 51 -8.52 15.60 19.69
N ILE A 52 -9.63 14.86 19.71
CA ILE A 52 -10.96 15.37 19.37
C ILE A 52 -11.78 15.41 20.67
N PRO A 53 -12.37 16.57 21.05
CA PRO A 53 -13.36 16.64 22.12
C PRO A 53 -14.52 15.68 21.84
N GLU A 54 -15.03 15.00 22.87
CA GLU A 54 -16.06 13.96 22.71
C GLU A 54 -17.32 14.50 22.01
N GLU A 55 -17.69 15.74 22.33
CA GLU A 55 -18.84 16.46 21.77
C GLU A 55 -18.72 16.73 20.27
N LEU A 56 -17.50 16.72 19.73
CA LEU A 56 -17.22 16.96 18.31
C LEU A 56 -16.99 15.67 17.53
N ASN A 57 -16.91 14.51 18.19
CA ASN A 57 -16.46 13.27 17.56
C ASN A 57 -17.35 12.86 16.37
N ASP A 58 -18.66 13.05 16.46
CA ASP A 58 -19.60 12.65 15.41
C ASP A 58 -19.62 13.62 14.22
N TYR A 59 -19.10 14.84 14.39
CA TYR A 59 -19.04 15.86 13.34
C TYR A 59 -17.76 15.79 12.50
N ILE A 60 -16.74 15.10 12.99
CA ILE A 60 -15.47 14.94 12.29
C ILE A 60 -15.50 13.68 11.43
N ASN A 61 -15.15 13.81 10.16
CA ASN A 61 -14.99 12.66 9.26
C ASN A 61 -13.81 11.78 9.71
N ASP A 62 -13.94 10.46 9.63
CA ASP A 62 -12.83 9.55 9.86
C ASP A 62 -12.34 8.94 8.54
N TYR A 63 -11.30 9.55 7.98
CA TYR A 63 -10.63 9.05 6.79
C TYR A 63 -9.72 7.87 7.15
N GLU A 64 -10.01 6.71 6.56
CA GLU A 64 -9.30 5.46 6.80
C GLU A 64 -8.28 5.15 5.70
N MET A 65 -7.15 4.58 6.10
CA MET A 65 -6.10 4.07 5.24
C MET A 65 -6.20 2.55 5.11
N LYS A 66 -6.28 2.06 3.87
CA LYS A 66 -6.22 0.62 3.56
C LYS A 66 -4.77 0.18 3.41
N VAL A 67 -4.22 -0.43 4.47
CA VAL A 67 -2.82 -0.91 4.50
C VAL A 67 -2.76 -2.39 4.15
N PHE A 68 -1.94 -2.74 3.16
CA PHE A 68 -1.60 -4.11 2.78
C PHE A 68 -0.15 -4.38 3.14
N GLU A 69 0.07 -5.34 4.03
CA GLU A 69 1.40 -5.64 4.58
C GLU A 69 2.05 -6.76 3.74
N ILE A 70 2.75 -6.37 2.68
CA ILE A 70 3.24 -7.28 1.63
C ILE A 70 4.15 -8.38 2.19
N ALA A 71 5.09 -8.02 3.06
CA ALA A 71 6.00 -8.97 3.70
C ALA A 71 5.31 -9.96 4.66
N TRP A 72 4.03 -9.73 4.96
CA TRP A 72 3.26 -10.49 5.93
C TRP A 72 2.10 -11.29 5.31
N LEU A 73 1.97 -11.24 3.98
CA LEU A 73 0.98 -12.02 3.26
C LEU A 73 1.20 -13.53 3.44
N THR A 74 0.09 -14.26 3.42
CA THR A 74 0.06 -15.72 3.35
C THR A 74 0.33 -16.20 1.93
N GLU A 75 0.75 -17.46 1.77
CA GLU A 75 0.97 -18.07 0.45
C GLU A 75 -0.31 -18.03 -0.41
N ALA A 76 -1.47 -18.31 0.19
CA ALA A 76 -2.76 -18.22 -0.49
C ALA A 76 -3.13 -16.80 -0.95
N GLU A 77 -2.63 -15.75 -0.29
CA GLU A 77 -2.81 -14.36 -0.74
C GLU A 77 -1.83 -14.01 -1.86
N ILE A 78 -0.60 -14.51 -1.80
CA ILE A 78 0.41 -14.33 -2.85
C ILE A 78 -0.04 -14.99 -4.16
N ASP A 79 -0.65 -16.17 -4.09
CA ASP A 79 -1.12 -16.91 -5.26
C ASP A 79 -2.27 -16.24 -6.02
N ARG A 80 -2.92 -15.24 -5.40
CA ARG A 80 -3.93 -14.41 -6.08
C ARG A 80 -3.33 -13.37 -7.02
N PHE A 81 -2.03 -13.09 -6.91
CA PHE A 81 -1.35 -12.21 -7.86
C PHE A 81 -1.00 -12.97 -9.14
N HIS A 82 -1.49 -12.46 -10.27
CA HIS A 82 -1.23 -13.03 -11.59
C HIS A 82 -0.18 -12.24 -12.39
N SER A 83 0.31 -11.13 -11.85
CA SER A 83 1.34 -10.28 -12.47
C SER A 83 2.72 -10.52 -11.85
N ASP A 84 3.76 -9.91 -12.43
CA ASP A 84 5.12 -9.96 -11.89
C ASP A 84 5.23 -9.40 -10.46
N PHE A 85 4.20 -8.68 -9.98
CA PHE A 85 4.11 -8.28 -8.57
C PHE A 85 4.12 -9.47 -7.62
N LYS A 86 3.68 -10.66 -8.06
CA LYS A 86 3.79 -11.91 -7.29
C LYS A 86 5.24 -12.17 -6.86
N ILE A 87 6.20 -11.93 -7.75
CA ILE A 87 7.63 -12.17 -7.51
C ILE A 87 8.14 -11.20 -6.44
N VAL A 88 7.74 -9.93 -6.52
CA VAL A 88 8.06 -8.92 -5.50
C VAL A 88 7.44 -9.30 -4.15
N ALA A 89 6.16 -9.67 -4.11
CA ALA A 89 5.49 -10.06 -2.89
C ALA A 89 6.16 -11.29 -2.24
N ASN A 90 6.42 -12.34 -3.03
CA ASN A 90 7.11 -13.54 -2.57
C ASN A 90 8.50 -13.21 -2.02
N PHE A 91 9.28 -12.37 -2.72
CA PHE A 91 10.59 -11.92 -2.26
C PHE A 91 10.55 -11.33 -0.85
N PHE A 92 9.61 -10.40 -0.57
CA PHE A 92 9.50 -9.79 0.76
C PHE A 92 9.06 -10.78 1.84
N VAL A 93 8.15 -11.70 1.53
CA VAL A 93 7.72 -12.75 2.47
C VAL A 93 8.88 -13.70 2.81
N GLN A 94 9.64 -14.13 1.81
CA GLN A 94 10.79 -15.02 2.01
C GLN A 94 11.95 -14.30 2.70
N LYS A 95 12.29 -13.06 2.31
CA LYS A 95 13.33 -12.25 2.96
C LYS A 95 13.03 -11.98 4.44
N ARG A 96 11.76 -11.85 4.81
CA ARG A 96 11.33 -11.80 6.22
C ARG A 96 11.60 -13.12 6.94
N LYS A 97 11.24 -14.26 6.34
CA LYS A 97 11.41 -15.61 6.93
C LYS A 97 12.91 -16.00 7.03
N ASN A 98 13.69 -15.67 6.01
CA ASN A 98 15.11 -15.95 5.87
C ASN A 98 15.84 -14.74 5.27
N LYS A 99 16.69 -14.08 6.07
CA LYS A 99 17.43 -12.88 5.65
C LYS A 99 18.37 -13.12 4.47
N ASN A 100 18.88 -14.34 4.32
CA ASN A 100 19.80 -14.73 3.26
C ASN A 100 19.06 -15.44 2.10
N TYR A 101 17.77 -15.20 1.95
CA TYR A 101 16.99 -15.76 0.85
C TYR A 101 17.58 -15.32 -0.50
N ILE A 102 17.82 -16.29 -1.37
CA ILE A 102 18.18 -16.10 -2.77
C ILE A 102 16.96 -16.52 -3.59
N PRO A 103 16.38 -15.62 -4.42
CA PRO A 103 15.25 -15.95 -5.26
C PRO A 103 15.52 -17.15 -6.16
N ASP A 104 14.65 -18.16 -6.08
CA ASP A 104 14.70 -19.42 -6.82
C ASP A 104 13.43 -19.65 -7.68
N ASP A 105 12.57 -18.64 -7.76
CA ASP A 105 11.33 -18.68 -8.53
C ASP A 105 11.63 -18.77 -10.03
N PRO A 106 11.21 -19.85 -10.74
CA PRO A 106 11.46 -20.00 -12.17
C PRO A 106 10.55 -19.14 -13.04
N THR A 107 9.65 -18.34 -12.46
CA THR A 107 8.71 -17.50 -13.21
C THR A 107 9.46 -16.45 -14.03
N GLU A 108 9.20 -16.44 -15.33
CA GLU A 108 9.73 -15.43 -16.24
C GLU A 108 9.11 -14.06 -15.94
N ILE A 109 9.96 -13.07 -15.63
CA ILE A 109 9.55 -11.69 -15.35
C ILE A 109 9.23 -11.01 -16.68
N ARG A 110 7.98 -10.55 -16.86
CA ARG A 110 7.58 -9.83 -18.08
C ARG A 110 8.02 -8.37 -18.08
N HIS A 111 7.98 -7.72 -16.92
CA HIS A 111 8.30 -6.30 -16.72
C HIS A 111 9.58 -6.15 -15.88
N VAL A 112 10.72 -6.53 -16.47
CA VAL A 112 12.01 -6.65 -15.76
C VAL A 112 12.43 -5.33 -15.12
N ASP A 113 12.36 -4.24 -15.86
CA ASP A 113 12.84 -2.93 -15.40
C ASP A 113 12.01 -2.41 -14.21
N GLU A 114 10.68 -2.51 -14.30
CA GLU A 114 9.75 -2.09 -13.26
C GLU A 114 9.93 -2.90 -11.97
N VAL A 115 10.09 -4.23 -12.10
CA VAL A 115 10.31 -5.12 -10.96
C VAL A 115 11.64 -4.83 -10.28
N LEU A 116 12.72 -4.72 -11.06
CA LEU A 116 14.05 -4.45 -10.51
C LEU A 116 14.13 -3.07 -9.85
N LYS A 117 13.54 -2.03 -10.46
CA LYS A 117 13.43 -0.68 -9.86
C LYS A 117 12.66 -0.70 -8.55
N LEU A 118 11.53 -1.42 -8.50
CA LEU A 118 10.74 -1.52 -7.27
C LEU A 118 11.54 -2.22 -6.17
N LEU A 119 12.23 -3.31 -6.49
CA LEU A 119 13.10 -4.01 -5.54
C LEU A 119 14.21 -3.08 -5.04
N GLN A 120 14.95 -2.43 -5.94
CA GLN A 120 16.02 -1.49 -5.62
C GLN A 120 15.57 -0.39 -4.65
N VAL A 121 14.44 0.27 -4.93
CA VAL A 121 13.91 1.34 -4.06
C VAL A 121 13.53 0.82 -2.67
N MET A 122 13.02 -0.41 -2.59
CA MET A 122 12.50 -0.97 -1.34
C MET A 122 13.57 -1.69 -0.50
N THR A 123 14.63 -2.20 -1.12
CA THR A 123 15.76 -2.84 -0.42
C THR A 123 16.90 -1.87 -0.15
N GLY A 124 17.04 -0.80 -0.95
CA GLY A 124 18.19 0.09 -0.91
C GLY A 124 19.48 -0.54 -1.46
N ASP A 125 19.36 -1.69 -2.13
CA ASP A 125 20.45 -2.45 -2.77
C ASP A 125 20.53 -2.11 -4.26
#